data_AF-A0A6J4NSE2-F1
#
_entry.id   AF-A0A6J4NSE2-F1
#
_cell.length_a   1.000
_cell.length_b   1.000
_cell.length_c   1.000
_cell.angle_alpha   90.00
_cell.angle_beta   90.00
_cell.angle_gamma   90.00
#
_symmetry.space_group_name_H-M   'P 1'
#
loop_
_entity.id
_entity.type
_entity.pdbx_description
1 polymer ?
#
loop_
_entity_poly.entity_id
_entity_poly.type
_entity_poly.pdbx_seq_one_letter_code
_entity_poly.pdbx_strand_id
1 'polypeptide(L)'
;MNLHDWIDELCDVLDVETEVDEGLVLDLARVAAHNVERRAAPITTYLLGVAVGAGVSDPVKIEALAARAQALAEKWDKPSGSRDPDDVEVLVPDDSGVDHTGDELED
;
A
#
# COMPACT_ATOMS: atom_id res chain seq x y z
N MET A 1 -9.34 -14.13 -15.62
CA MET A 1 -9.01 -12.69 -15.55
C MET A 1 -8.33 -12.47 -14.22
N ASN A 2 -7.00 -12.48 -14.26
CA ASN A 2 -6.13 -12.12 -13.13
C ASN A 2 -5.71 -10.64 -13.26
N LEU A 3 -4.90 -10.14 -12.33
CA LEU A 3 -4.45 -8.74 -12.35
C LEU A 3 -3.55 -8.41 -13.55
N HIS A 4 -2.67 -9.34 -13.95
CA HIS A 4 -1.83 -9.19 -15.15
C HIS A 4 -2.68 -8.99 -16.40
N ASP A 5 -3.69 -9.85 -16.62
CA ASP A 5 -4.61 -9.74 -17.76
C ASP A 5 -5.30 -8.37 -17.81
N TRP A 6 -5.65 -7.82 -16.63
CA TRP A 6 -6.26 -6.50 -16.53
C TRP A 6 -5.28 -5.36 -16.84
N ILE A 7 -4.03 -5.48 -16.39
CA ILE A 7 -2.98 -4.48 -16.65
C ILE A 7 -2.66 -4.44 -18.14
N ASP A 8 -2.53 -5.58 -18.79
CA ASP A 8 -2.28 -5.67 -20.23
C ASP A 8 -3.40 -4.99 -21.04
N GLU A 9 -4.67 -5.31 -20.75
CA GLU A 9 -5.82 -4.70 -21.42
C GLU A 9 -5.92 -3.18 -21.14
N LEU A 10 -5.53 -2.75 -19.93
CA LEU A 10 -5.51 -1.33 -19.57
C LEU A 10 -4.39 -0.58 -20.31
N CYS A 11 -3.22 -1.19 -20.48
CA CYS A 11 -2.14 -0.64 -21.30
C CYS A 11 -2.60 -0.44 -22.75
N ASP A 12 -3.31 -1.41 -23.32
CA ASP A 12 -3.88 -1.31 -24.67
C ASP A 12 -4.91 -0.17 -24.77
N VAL A 13 -5.81 -0.03 -23.79
CA VAL A 13 -6.83 1.04 -23.77
C VAL A 13 -6.20 2.43 -23.65
N LEU A 14 -5.09 2.55 -22.92
CA LEU A 14 -4.40 3.81 -22.66
C LEU A 14 -3.31 4.14 -23.68
N ASP A 15 -3.03 3.25 -24.63
CA ASP A 15 -1.92 3.37 -25.60
C ASP A 15 -0.55 3.55 -24.90
N VAL A 16 -0.29 2.70 -23.91
CA VAL A 16 0.93 2.72 -23.09
C VAL A 16 1.75 1.46 -23.31
N GLU A 17 2.97 1.61 -23.84
CA GLU A 17 3.95 0.53 -23.93
C GLU A 17 4.88 0.56 -22.71
N THR A 18 4.49 -0.10 -21.62
CA THR A 18 5.31 -0.17 -20.40
C THR A 18 5.14 -1.48 -19.63
N GLU A 19 6.20 -1.92 -18.97
CA GLU A 19 6.14 -3.01 -17.99
C GLU A 19 5.98 -2.43 -16.59
N VAL A 20 4.93 -2.84 -15.89
CA VAL A 20 4.64 -2.39 -14.52
C VAL A 20 5.19 -3.39 -13.51
N ASP A 21 6.06 -2.93 -12.62
CA ASP A 21 6.40 -3.69 -11.41
C ASP A 21 5.27 -3.56 -10.38
N GLU A 22 4.35 -4.52 -10.41
CA GLU A 22 3.20 -4.56 -9.51
C GLU A 22 3.61 -4.58 -8.03
N GLY A 23 4.66 -5.34 -7.69
CA GLY A 23 5.13 -5.46 -6.31
C GLY A 23 5.57 -4.12 -5.76
N LEU A 24 6.42 -3.42 -6.52
CA LEU A 24 6.90 -2.09 -6.17
C LEU A 24 5.75 -1.08 -6.03
N VAL A 25 4.80 -1.07 -6.96
CA VAL A 25 3.66 -0.13 -6.93
C VAL A 25 2.76 -0.40 -5.72
N LEU A 26 2.42 -1.66 -5.46
CA LEU A 26 1.56 -2.06 -4.35
C LEU A 26 2.23 -1.84 -2.99
N ASP A 27 3.54 -2.11 -2.89
CA ASP A 27 4.30 -1.88 -1.67
C ASP A 27 4.41 -0.39 -1.36
N LEU A 28 4.71 0.44 -2.36
CA LEU A 28 4.74 1.89 -2.18
C LEU A 28 3.36 2.44 -1.77
N ALA A 29 2.29 1.98 -2.41
CA ALA A 29 0.93 2.34 -2.02
C ALA A 29 0.64 1.98 -0.56
N ARG A 30 1.03 0.76 -0.14
CA ARG A 30 0.85 0.29 1.24
C ARG A 30 1.59 1.18 2.24
N VAL A 31 2.86 1.51 1.99
CA VAL A 31 3.63 2.38 2.89
C VAL A 31 2.99 3.76 2.98
N ALA A 32 2.57 4.34 1.86
CA ALA A 32 1.93 5.66 1.85
C ALA A 32 0.60 5.66 2.62
N ALA A 33 -0.26 4.65 2.40
CA ALA A 33 -1.53 4.51 3.13
C ALA A 33 -1.33 4.41 4.64
N HIS A 34 -0.36 3.62 5.07
CA HIS A 34 -0.13 3.35 6.49
C HIS A 34 0.58 4.51 7.19
N ASN A 35 1.54 5.18 6.56
CA ASN A 35 2.36 6.18 7.23
C ASN A 35 1.87 7.63 7.03
N VAL A 36 1.11 7.92 5.97
CA VAL A 36 0.60 9.27 5.70
C VAL A 36 -0.90 9.35 6.02
N GLU A 37 -1.73 8.82 5.13
CA GLU A 37 -3.17 8.60 5.30
C GLU A 37 -3.66 7.66 4.20
N ARG A 38 -4.84 7.05 4.35
CA ARG A 38 -5.38 6.09 3.37
C ARG A 38 -5.42 6.62 1.94
N ARG A 39 -5.75 7.91 1.77
CA ARG A 39 -5.82 8.55 0.43
C ARG A 39 -4.45 8.76 -0.20
N ALA A 40 -3.36 8.67 0.56
CA ALA A 40 -2.02 8.85 0.04
C ALA A 40 -1.59 7.72 -0.89
N ALA A 41 -2.14 6.50 -0.76
CA ALA A 41 -1.83 5.38 -1.65
C ALA A 41 -2.00 5.72 -3.14
N PRO A 42 -3.22 6.03 -3.64
CA PRO A 42 -3.43 6.34 -5.05
C PRO A 42 -2.73 7.64 -5.50
N ILE A 43 -2.57 8.62 -4.60
CA ILE A 43 -1.88 9.87 -4.93
C ILE A 43 -0.38 9.61 -5.15
N THR A 44 0.24 8.80 -4.30
CA THR A 44 1.67 8.49 -4.36
C THR A 44 2.01 7.71 -5.63
N THR A 45 1.24 6.67 -5.95
CA THR A 45 1.49 5.85 -7.15
C THR A 45 1.22 6.62 -8.44
N TYR A 46 0.19 7.49 -8.45
CA TYR A 46 -0.05 8.40 -9.57
C TYR A 46 1.16 9.33 -9.80
N LEU A 47 1.68 9.97 -8.75
CA LEU A 47 2.84 10.86 -8.86
C LEU A 47 4.12 10.12 -9.25
N LEU A 48 4.32 8.89 -8.79
CA LEU A 48 5.41 8.04 -9.28
C LEU A 48 5.27 7.83 -10.80
N GLY A 49 4.08 7.44 -11.27
CA GLY A 49 3.79 7.28 -12.70
C GLY A 49 4.03 8.56 -13.51
N VAL A 50 3.64 9.73 -12.99
CA VAL A 50 3.93 11.03 -13.63
C VAL A 50 5.44 11.28 -13.73
N ALA A 51 6.21 10.95 -12.70
CA ALA A 51 7.67 11.10 -12.72
C ALA A 51 8.34 10.14 -13.72
N VAL A 52 7.83 8.91 -13.84
CA VAL A 52 8.25 7.94 -14.87
C VAL A 52 7.98 8.50 -16.27
N GLY A 53 6.75 8.94 -16.53
CA GLY A 53 6.33 9.53 -17.81
C GLY A 53 7.07 10.82 -18.18
N ALA A 54 7.65 11.53 -17.20
CA ALA A 54 8.49 12.71 -17.44
C ALA A 54 9.91 12.39 -17.94
N GLY A 55 10.24 11.11 -18.19
CA GLY A 55 11.50 10.68 -18.81
C GLY A 55 12.38 9.80 -17.91
N VAL A 56 11.83 9.25 -16.83
CA VAL A 56 12.53 8.28 -15.97
C VAL A 56 12.07 6.87 -16.35
N SER A 57 12.75 6.26 -17.32
CA SER A 57 12.39 4.93 -17.85
C SER A 57 13.32 3.80 -17.43
N ASP A 58 14.40 4.10 -16.72
CA ASP A 58 15.36 3.10 -16.26
C ASP A 58 14.86 2.44 -14.95
N PRO A 59 14.73 1.11 -14.87
CA PRO A 59 14.17 0.42 -13.70
C PRO A 59 14.86 0.80 -12.38
N VAL A 60 16.19 0.93 -12.37
CA VAL A 60 16.96 1.32 -11.18
C VAL A 60 16.61 2.74 -10.75
N LYS A 61 16.37 3.65 -11.69
CA LYS A 61 15.89 5.00 -11.37
C LYS A 61 14.45 5.01 -10.85
N ILE A 62 13.58 4.13 -11.36
CA ILE A 62 12.20 3.99 -10.87
C ILE A 62 12.21 3.49 -9.42
N GLU A 63 12.98 2.45 -9.12
CA GLU A 63 13.22 1.96 -7.76
C GLU A 63 13.76 3.07 -6.84
N ALA A 64 14.73 3.86 -7.31
CA ALA A 64 15.28 4.96 -6.54
C ALA A 64 14.25 6.06 -6.26
N LEU A 65 13.32 6.33 -7.19
CA LEU A 65 12.22 7.27 -6.96
C LEU A 65 11.20 6.71 -5.95
N ALA A 66 10.83 5.45 -6.10
CA ALA A 66 9.94 4.77 -5.16
C ALA A 66 10.53 4.75 -3.75
N ALA A 67 11.82 4.43 -3.60
CA ALA A 67 12.53 4.45 -2.32
C ALA A 67 12.56 5.84 -1.67
N ARG A 68 12.68 6.92 -2.47
CA ARG A 68 12.59 8.30 -1.95
C ARG A 68 11.19 8.63 -1.45
N ALA A 69 10.16 8.23 -2.20
CA ALA A 69 8.76 8.42 -1.80
C ALA A 69 8.43 7.61 -0.54
N GLN A 70 8.89 6.37 -0.47
CA GLN A 70 8.78 5.50 0.70
C GLN A 70 9.42 6.14 1.93
N ALA A 71 10.67 6.57 1.83
CA ALA A 71 11.39 7.20 2.94
C ALA A 71 10.74 8.52 3.40
N LEU A 72 10.06 9.24 2.50
CA LEU A 72 9.27 10.42 2.86
C LEU A 72 8.02 10.02 3.64
N ALA A 73 7.30 8.99 3.18
CA ALA A 73 6.11 8.49 3.86
C ALA A 73 6.44 7.95 5.26
N GLU A 74 7.49 7.14 5.41
CA GLU A 74 7.92 6.59 6.71
C GLU A 74 8.32 7.65 7.73
N LYS A 75 8.85 8.79 7.27
CA LYS A 75 9.24 9.92 8.13
C LYS A 75 8.10 10.91 8.35
N TRP A 76 6.92 10.64 7.78
CA TRP A 76 5.79 11.53 7.89
C TRP A 76 5.24 11.49 9.33
N ASP A 77 5.54 12.54 10.09
CA ASP A 77 5.10 12.66 11.48
C ASP A 77 3.58 12.89 11.50
N LYS A 78 2.81 11.86 11.84
CA LYS A 78 1.36 11.97 11.95
C LYS A 78 1.04 12.81 13.18
N PRO A 79 0.21 13.87 13.07
CA PRO A 79 -0.41 14.48 14.23
C PRO A 79 -1.16 13.39 15.02
N SER A 80 -0.86 13.27 16.31
CA SER A 80 -1.55 12.38 17.24
C SER A 80 -3.06 12.72 17.24
N GLY A 81 -3.84 11.99 16.42
CA GLY A 81 -5.28 12.22 16.29
C GLY A 81 -5.91 11.90 14.94
N SER A 82 -5.13 11.58 13.90
CA SER A 82 -5.70 10.99 12.68
C SER A 82 -6.13 9.54 12.98
N ARG A 83 -7.36 9.38 13.46
CA ARG A 83 -8.01 8.10 13.73
C ARG A 83 -8.09 7.34 12.40
N ASP A 84 -7.52 6.14 12.35
CA ASP A 84 -7.70 5.28 11.18
C ASP A 84 -9.22 4.99 11.09
N PRO A 85 -9.89 5.25 9.96
CA PRO A 85 -11.31 4.94 9.84
C PRO A 85 -11.60 3.43 9.92
N ASP A 86 -10.59 2.56 9.75
CA ASP A 86 -10.71 1.13 10.06
C ASP A 86 -10.15 0.74 11.44
N ASP A 87 -9.60 1.69 12.22
CA ASP A 87 -9.52 1.54 13.70
C ASP A 87 -10.94 1.76 14.25
N VAL A 88 -11.83 0.83 13.90
CA VAL A 88 -12.97 0.56 14.73
C VAL A 88 -12.41 -0.03 16.02
N GLU A 89 -12.60 0.66 17.15
CA GLU A 89 -12.55 0.01 18.46
C GLU A 89 -13.64 -1.06 18.46
N VAL A 90 -13.30 -2.25 17.96
CA VAL A 90 -14.10 -3.43 18.16
C VAL A 90 -13.97 -3.70 19.65
N LEU A 91 -15.04 -3.42 20.40
CA LEU A 91 -15.15 -3.82 21.79
C LEU A 91 -14.96 -5.34 21.81
N VAL A 92 -13.77 -5.78 22.23
CA VAL A 92 -13.51 -7.20 22.47
C VAL A 92 -14.45 -7.58 23.61
N PRO A 93 -15.41 -8.49 23.39
CA PRO A 93 -16.28 -8.95 24.45
C PRO A 93 -15.40 -9.54 25.57
N ASP A 94 -15.74 -9.22 26.82
CA ASP A 94 -15.10 -9.82 27.98
C ASP A 94 -15.27 -11.35 27.90
N ASP A 95 -14.17 -12.04 27.66
CA ASP A 95 -14.10 -13.50 27.52
C ASP A 95 -13.97 -14.20 28.87
N SER A 96 -13.98 -13.47 30.00
CA SER A 96 -13.92 -14.06 31.34
C SER A 96 -15.08 -15.01 31.68
N GLY A 97 -16.17 -14.96 30.90
CA GLY A 97 -17.29 -15.92 30.99
C GLY A 97 -17.12 -17.17 30.11
N VAL A 98 -16.06 -17.27 29.32
CA VAL A 98 -15.75 -18.43 28.48
C VAL A 98 -15.09 -19.50 29.35
N ASP A 99 -15.63 -20.71 29.29
CA ASP A 99 -15.10 -21.85 30.04
C ASP A 99 -13.88 -22.45 29.32
N HIS A 100 -12.69 -22.10 29.79
CA HIS A 100 -11.41 -22.61 29.29
C HIS A 100 -10.98 -23.95 29.91
N THR A 101 -11.83 -24.59 30.73
CA THR A 101 -11.43 -25.83 31.44
C THR A 101 -11.20 -27.03 30.51
N GLY A 102 -11.57 -26.94 29.23
CA GLY A 102 -11.32 -27.95 28.20
C GLY A 102 -10.19 -27.63 27.23
N ASP A 103 -9.51 -26.49 27.37
CA ASP A 103 -8.38 -26.14 26.50
C ASP A 103 -7.17 -27.00 26.87
N GLU A 104 -6.94 -28.06 26.10
CA GLU A 104 -5.69 -28.81 26.17
C GLU A 104 -4.59 -27.95 25.57
N LEU A 105 -3.65 -27.50 26.42
CA LEU A 105 -2.40 -26.92 25.94
C LEU A 105 -1.59 -28.08 25.32
N GLU A 106 -1.48 -28.09 24.00
CA GLU A 106 -0.55 -28.99 23.32
C GLU A 106 0.88 -28.58 23.72
N ASP A 107 1.54 -29.41 24.55
CA ASP A 107 2.96 -29.28 24.94
C ASP A 107 3.93 -29.54 23.76
#